data_AF-A0A1I6D2E3-F1
#
_entry.id   AF-A0A1I6D2E3-F1
#
_cell.length_a   1.000
_cell.length_b   1.000
_cell.length_c   1.000
_cell.angle_alpha   90.00
_cell.angle_beta   90.00
_cell.angle_gamma   90.00
#
_symmetry.space_group_name_H-M   'P 1'
#
loop_
_entity.id
_entity.type
_entity.pdbx_description
1 polymer ?
#
loop_
_entity_poly.entity_id
_entity_poly.type
_entity_poly.pdbx_seq_one_letter_code
_entity_poly.pdbx_strand_id
1 'polypeptide(L)'
;MAKALSSTDAYELTDWVKNLINDTYANKDKIKPMYERRAKPTPLEIYGWLPKKSGCRLCGEPTCLAFAAKLVMGEKQLKDCPPIWEPGKEDLLEPLQGIMEALGV
;
A
#
# COMPACT_ATOMS: atom_id res chain seq x y z
N MET A 1 -2.35 -9.72 5.83
CA MET A 1 -2.33 -11.20 5.77
C MET A 1 -1.44 -11.71 6.88
N ALA A 2 -1.94 -12.64 7.69
CA ALA A 2 -1.26 -13.13 8.89
C ALA A 2 0.10 -13.75 8.53
N LYS A 3 1.13 -13.44 9.32
CA LYS A 3 2.40 -14.18 9.27
C LYS A 3 2.09 -15.63 9.67
N ALA A 4 2.69 -16.62 9.01
CA ALA A 4 2.64 -17.99 9.52
C ALA A 4 3.51 -18.05 10.78
N LEU A 5 2.89 -17.98 11.96
CA LEU A 5 3.57 -17.90 13.25
C LEU A 5 3.81 -19.29 13.85
N SER A 6 3.15 -20.32 13.32
CA SER A 6 3.28 -21.72 13.69
C SER A 6 3.30 -22.66 12.48
N SER A 7 3.69 -23.93 12.70
CA SER A 7 3.60 -24.96 11.66
C SER A 7 2.15 -25.24 11.25
N THR A 8 1.20 -25.15 12.17
CA THR A 8 -0.24 -25.26 11.88
C THR A 8 -0.69 -24.13 10.96
N ASP A 9 -0.31 -22.89 11.27
CA ASP A 9 -0.64 -21.72 10.43
C ASP A 9 -0.08 -21.89 9.01
N ALA A 10 1.11 -22.50 8.88
CA ALA A 10 1.72 -22.77 7.59
C ALA A 10 0.91 -23.79 6.77
N TYR A 11 0.40 -24.85 7.41
CA TYR A 11 -0.48 -25.82 6.74
C TYR A 11 -1.81 -25.18 6.35
N GLU A 12 -2.44 -24.44 7.25
CA GLU A 12 -3.71 -23.75 6.99
C GLU A 12 -3.58 -22.74 5.85
N LEU A 13 -2.50 -21.95 5.83
CA LEU A 13 -2.21 -21.02 4.75
C LEU A 13 -2.00 -21.75 3.42
N THR A 14 -1.25 -22.86 3.43
CA THR A 14 -0.97 -23.63 2.22
C THR A 14 -2.25 -24.26 1.65
N ASP A 15 -3.10 -24.81 2.52
CA ASP A 15 -4.39 -25.36 2.11
C ASP A 15 -5.33 -24.27 1.59
N TRP A 16 -5.35 -23.10 2.22
CA TRP A 16 -6.10 -21.96 1.72
C TRP A 16 -5.64 -21.53 0.33
N VAL A 17 -4.32 -21.38 0.11
CA VAL A 17 -3.77 -21.03 -1.22
C VAL A 17 -4.13 -22.10 -2.26
N LYS A 18 -3.98 -23.38 -1.92
CA LYS A 18 -4.33 -24.50 -2.79
C LYS A 18 -5.81 -24.47 -3.18
N ASN A 19 -6.70 -24.28 -2.21
CA ASN A 19 -8.14 -24.22 -2.46
C ASN A 19 -8.49 -23.02 -3.33
N LEU A 20 -7.94 -21.84 -3.05
CA LEU A 20 -8.13 -20.64 -3.85
C LEU A 20 -7.72 -20.85 -5.32
N ILE A 21 -6.57 -21.47 -5.56
CA ILE A 21 -6.08 -21.78 -6.91
C ILE A 21 -7.05 -22.72 -7.62
N ASN A 22 -7.45 -23.82 -6.96
CA ASN A 22 -8.33 -24.83 -7.55
C ASN A 22 -9.73 -24.26 -7.86
N ASP A 23 -10.29 -23.48 -6.94
CA ASP A 23 -11.59 -22.83 -7.11
C ASP A 23 -11.56 -21.81 -8.25
N THR A 24 -10.48 -21.02 -8.36
CA THR A 24 -10.27 -20.08 -9.45
C THR A 24 -10.17 -20.81 -10.79
N TYR A 25 -9.43 -21.92 -10.85
CA TYR A 25 -9.30 -22.73 -12.07
C TYR A 25 -10.62 -23.39 -12.49
N ALA A 26 -11.38 -23.92 -11.53
CA ALA A 26 -12.69 -24.55 -11.77
C ALA A 26 -13.72 -23.54 -12.32
N ASN A 27 -13.59 -22.26 -11.97
CA ASN A 27 -14.49 -21.20 -12.39
C ASN A 27 -13.89 -20.29 -13.48
N LYS A 28 -12.76 -20.66 -14.10
CA LYS A 28 -12.02 -19.80 -15.04
C LYS A 28 -12.87 -19.26 -16.20
N ASP A 29 -13.85 -20.04 -16.66
CA ASP A 29 -14.73 -19.66 -17.78
C ASP A 29 -15.84 -18.68 -17.35
N LYS A 30 -16.07 -18.52 -16.05
CA LYS A 30 -17.08 -17.62 -15.45
C LYS A 30 -16.49 -16.33 -14.88
N ILE A 31 -15.17 -16.23 -14.81
CA ILE A 31 -14.46 -15.04 -14.31
C ILE A 31 -13.81 -14.31 -15.47
N LYS A 32 -13.76 -12.98 -15.39
CA LYS A 32 -12.99 -12.15 -16.32
C LYS A 32 -11.66 -11.78 -15.65
N PRO A 33 -10.52 -12.31 -16.09
CA PRO A 33 -9.23 -11.92 -15.54
C PRO A 33 -8.94 -10.45 -15.82
N MET A 34 -8.27 -9.79 -14.87
CA MET A 34 -7.70 -8.46 -15.08
C MET A 34 -6.31 -8.63 -15.71
N TYR A 35 -6.24 -8.41 -17.02
CA TYR A 35 -4.99 -8.55 -17.79
C TYR A 35 -4.09 -7.31 -17.72
N GLU A 36 -4.64 -6.20 -17.24
CA GLU A 36 -3.90 -4.97 -17.00
C GLU A 36 -3.25 -5.01 -15.62
N ARG A 37 -1.97 -4.64 -15.57
CA ARG A 37 -1.30 -4.46 -14.29
C ARG A 37 -1.94 -3.27 -13.58
N ARG A 38 -2.28 -3.41 -12.30
CA ARG A 38 -2.65 -2.25 -11.47
C ARG A 38 -1.53 -1.21 -11.58
N ALA A 39 -1.88 -0.03 -12.08
CA ALA A 39 -0.94 1.07 -12.14
C ALA A 39 -0.51 1.40 -10.71
N LYS A 40 0.80 1.52 -10.50
CA LYS A 40 1.28 2.12 -9.25
C LYS A 40 0.80 3.58 -9.22
N PRO A 41 0.41 4.10 -8.06
CA PRO A 41 0.09 5.51 -7.93
C PRO A 41 1.30 6.34 -8.33
N THR A 42 1.04 7.41 -9.04
CA THR A 42 2.04 8.41 -9.41
C THR A 42 2.44 9.23 -8.19
N PRO A 43 3.64 9.84 -8.19
CA PRO A 43 4.04 10.78 -7.14
C PRO A 43 3.04 11.92 -6.94
N LEU A 44 2.34 12.33 -8.01
CA LEU A 44 1.35 13.40 -7.96
C LEU A 44 0.07 12.98 -7.20
N GLU A 45 -0.40 11.76 -7.42
CA GLU A 45 -1.52 11.18 -6.68
C GLU A 45 -1.18 11.07 -5.19
N ILE A 46 -0.01 10.49 -4.86
CA ILE A 46 0.49 10.43 -3.49
C ILE A 46 0.58 11.82 -2.85
N TYR A 47 1.14 12.79 -3.57
CA TYR A 47 1.18 14.19 -3.11
C TYR A 47 -0.22 14.73 -2.79
N GLY A 48 -1.24 14.32 -3.56
CA GLY A 48 -2.66 14.62 -3.35
C GLY A 48 -3.15 14.31 -1.93
N TRP A 49 -2.67 13.22 -1.36
CA TRP A 49 -3.03 12.70 -0.03
C TRP A 49 -2.04 13.07 1.07
N LEU A 50 -1.09 13.98 0.82
CA LEU A 50 -0.21 14.52 1.86
C LEU A 50 -0.78 15.80 2.49
N PRO A 51 -0.37 16.15 3.73
CA PRO A 51 -0.83 17.37 4.41
C PRO A 51 -0.45 18.71 3.72
N LYS A 52 0.48 18.70 2.75
CA LYS A 52 0.91 19.87 1.94
C LYS A 52 1.22 21.14 2.74
N LYS A 53 1.82 20.99 3.94
CA LYS A 53 2.22 22.12 4.76
C LYS A 53 3.34 22.91 4.06
N SER A 54 3.13 24.22 3.82
CA SER A 54 4.13 25.10 3.22
C SER A 54 5.40 25.15 4.07
N GLY A 55 6.58 25.07 3.44
CA GLY A 55 7.88 25.12 4.11
C GLY A 55 8.21 23.92 5.02
N CYS A 56 7.38 22.88 5.03
CA CYS A 56 7.62 21.68 5.85
C CYS A 56 8.81 20.87 5.30
N ARG A 57 9.72 20.48 6.21
CA ARG A 57 10.90 19.64 5.92
C ARG A 57 11.16 18.59 6.99
N LEU A 58 10.15 18.26 7.79
CA LEU A 58 10.26 17.34 8.92
C LEU A 58 10.66 15.91 8.49
N CYS A 59 10.38 15.53 7.25
CA CYS A 59 10.79 14.24 6.66
C CYS A 59 12.19 14.28 6.00
N GLY A 60 12.86 15.44 6.01
CA GLY A 60 14.17 15.67 5.39
C GLY A 60 14.15 15.97 3.89
N GLU A 61 12.97 16.00 3.26
CA GLU A 61 12.82 16.29 1.84
C GLU A 61 12.52 17.78 1.57
N PRO A 62 12.95 18.32 0.41
CA PRO A 62 12.78 19.74 0.11
C PRO A 62 11.31 20.14 -0.13
N THR A 63 10.47 19.20 -0.59
CA THR A 63 9.04 19.40 -0.85
C THR A 63 8.25 18.12 -0.56
N CYS A 64 6.95 18.24 -0.29
CA CYS A 64 6.08 17.08 -0.15
C CYS A 64 6.00 16.23 -1.43
N LEU A 65 6.19 16.83 -2.62
CA LEU A 65 6.24 16.09 -3.88
C LEU A 65 7.52 15.25 -3.99
N ALA A 66 8.66 15.77 -3.52
CA ALA A 66 9.90 14.98 -3.46
C ALA A 66 9.76 13.79 -2.50
N PHE A 67 9.11 14.00 -1.34
CA PHE A 67 8.75 12.91 -0.43
C PHE A 67 7.83 11.88 -1.11
N ALA A 68 6.78 12.33 -1.81
CA ALA A 68 5.86 11.46 -2.52
C ALA A 68 6.56 10.60 -3.58
N ALA A 69 7.51 11.16 -4.34
CA ALA A 69 8.30 10.42 -5.31
C ALA A 69 9.14 9.31 -4.66
N LYS A 70 9.84 9.64 -3.57
CA LYS A 70 10.64 8.67 -2.82
C LYS A 70 9.80 7.60 -2.12
N LEU A 71 8.59 7.95 -1.69
CA LEU A 71 7.63 7.00 -1.13
C LEU A 71 7.19 5.96 -2.19
N VAL A 72 6.85 6.40 -3.42
CA VAL A 72 6.50 5.50 -4.53
C VAL A 72 7.67 4.60 -4.94
N MET A 73 8.91 5.09 -4.81
CA MET A 73 10.13 4.33 -5.09
C MET A 73 10.53 3.38 -3.95
N GLY A 74 9.91 3.48 -2.77
CA GLY A 74 10.24 2.68 -1.59
C GLY A 74 11.51 3.14 -0.85
N GLU A 75 12.02 4.33 -1.16
CA GLU A 75 13.18 4.93 -0.47
C GLU A 75 12.82 5.58 0.88
N LYS A 76 11.52 5.86 1.07
CA LYS A 76 10.95 6.43 2.29
C LYS A 76 9.73 5.60 2.71
N GLN A 77 9.42 5.62 3.99
CA GLN A 77 8.21 5.02 4.56
C GLN A 77 7.23 6.09 5.00
N LEU A 78 5.95 5.73 5.10
CA LEU A 78 4.92 6.67 5.51
C LEU A 78 5.16 7.26 6.91
N LYS A 79 5.72 6.46 7.83
CA LYS A 79 6.12 6.91 9.16
C LYS A 79 7.14 8.06 9.16
N ASP A 80 7.87 8.26 8.06
CA ASP A 80 8.87 9.32 7.92
C ASP A 80 8.25 10.70 7.67
N CYS A 81 6.91 10.80 7.55
CA CYS A 81 6.18 12.06 7.50
C CYS A 81 5.40 12.26 8.81
N PRO A 82 6.01 12.80 9.89
CA PRO A 82 5.30 13.04 11.15
C PRO A 82 3.97 13.81 11.01
N PRO A 83 3.87 14.85 10.14
CA PRO A 83 2.64 15.65 10.04
C PRO A 83 1.39 14.92 9.56
N ILE A 84 1.51 13.72 8.97
CA ILE A 84 0.34 12.95 8.52
C ILE A 84 -0.32 12.17 9.67
N TRP A 85 0.38 12.03 10.80
CA TRP A 85 -0.10 11.34 12.00
C TRP A 85 -0.67 12.31 13.04
N GLU A 86 -0.73 13.61 12.72
CA GLU A 86 -1.37 14.61 13.57
C GLU A 86 -2.90 14.46 13.53
N PRO A 87 -3.61 14.77 14.64
CA PRO A 87 -5.07 14.74 14.66
C PRO A 87 -5.69 15.63 13.57
N GLY A 88 -6.77 15.17 12.94
CA GLY A 88 -7.44 15.89 11.85
C GLY A 88 -6.82 15.66 10.46
N LYS A 89 -6.07 14.56 10.30
CA LYS A 89 -5.47 14.09 9.03
C LYS A 89 -5.89 12.67 8.67
N GLU A 90 -6.88 12.12 9.36
CA GLU A 90 -7.39 10.76 9.18
C GLU A 90 -7.86 10.54 7.74
N ASP A 91 -8.57 11.50 7.16
CA ASP A 91 -9.04 11.48 5.76
C ASP A 91 -7.91 11.39 4.71
N LEU A 92 -6.70 11.81 5.09
CA LEU A 92 -5.50 11.72 4.26
C LEU A 92 -4.70 10.45 4.56
N LEU A 93 -4.67 10.05 5.83
CA LEU A 93 -3.87 8.94 6.33
C LEU A 93 -4.45 7.58 5.90
N GLU A 94 -5.76 7.37 6.07
CA GLU A 94 -6.40 6.07 5.80
C GLU A 94 -6.24 5.63 4.33
N PRO A 95 -6.53 6.47 3.32
CA PRO A 95 -6.34 6.07 1.93
C PRO A 95 -4.87 5.80 1.62
N LEU A 96 -3.97 6.61 2.17
CA LEU A 96 -2.54 6.48 1.90
C LEU A 96 -1.97 5.20 2.51
N GLN A 97 -2.37 4.83 3.72
CA GLN A 97 -2.02 3.56 4.35
C GLN A 97 -2.52 2.37 3.52
N GLY A 98 -3.78 2.38 3.10
CA GLY A 98 -4.33 1.29 2.27
C GLY A 98 -3.58 1.11 0.94
N ILE A 99 -3.16 2.22 0.32
CA ILE A 99 -2.35 2.18 -0.89
C ILE A 99 -0.94 1.62 -0.60
N MET A 100 -0.29 2.03 0.49
CA MET A 100 1.04 1.51 0.84
C MET A 100 1.00 0.00 1.14
N GLU A 101 0.01 -0.45 1.90
CA GLU A 101 -0.20 -1.88 2.18
C GLU A 101 -0.43 -2.70 0.90
N ALA A 102 -1.23 -2.17 -0.03
CA ALA A 102 -1.48 -2.82 -1.32
C ALA A 102 -0.24 -2.88 -2.23
N LEU A 103 0.71 -1.95 -2.05
CA LEU A 103 1.99 -1.92 -2.76
C LEU A 103 3.07 -2.78 -2.07
N GLY A 104 2.81 -3.26 -0.85
CA GLY A 104 3.74 -4.06 -0.06
C GLY A 104 4.90 -3.25 0.52
N VAL A 105 4.68 -1.96 0.81
CA VAL A 105 5.66 -1.03 1.41
C VAL A 105 5.22 -0.59 2.80
#